data_AF-A0A381EHZ2-F1
#
_entry.id   AF-A0A381EHZ2-F1
#
_cell.length_a   1.000
_cell.length_b   1.000
_cell.length_c   1.000
_cell.angle_alpha   90.00
_cell.angle_beta   90.00
_cell.angle_gamma   90.00
#
_symmetry.space_group_name_H-M   'P 1'
#
loop_
_entity.id
_entity.type
_entity.pdbx_description
1 polymer ?
#
loop_
_entity_poly.entity_id
_entity_poly.type
_entity_poly.pdbx_seq_one_letter_code
_entity_poly.pdbx_strand_id
1 'polypeptide(L)'
;MKIFLSLCLPLMLLANIYEEFSDFAYEKRAGQGFKINDVKLVDFYQNEKFCLQILIDSKEVRVIKNSIKCENLAKDKSFLDFLNNDFLSLYHQDDTALQKELLSLKKVMRDIMVYYKLRLKFDKAMTKDPNISILKLDENGGTLLYKINNQACVGIELFKENKMKMKIYGIENLDKKCKFFISSPAFKELSYTKNEFRLYVLE
;
A
#
# COMPACT_ATOMS: atom_id res chain seq x y z
N MET A 1 -48.72 33.92 -43.04
CA MET A 1 -47.37 34.32 -42.62
C MET A 1 -47.17 33.90 -41.17
N LYS A 2 -46.72 32.65 -40.91
CA LYS A 2 -46.52 32.11 -39.56
C LYS A 2 -45.42 31.05 -39.55
N ILE A 3 -44.17 31.45 -39.81
CA ILE A 3 -42.99 30.63 -39.53
C ILE A 3 -41.85 31.60 -39.22
N PHE A 4 -41.74 32.10 -37.98
CA PHE A 4 -40.56 32.85 -37.53
C PHE A 4 -40.48 32.97 -36.00
N LEU A 5 -40.84 31.92 -35.25
CA LEU A 5 -40.70 31.93 -33.78
C LEU A 5 -39.99 30.72 -33.18
N SER A 6 -39.34 29.88 -34.01
CA SER A 6 -38.73 28.63 -33.54
C SER A 6 -37.21 28.69 -33.32
N LEU A 7 -36.54 29.82 -33.59
CA LEU A 7 -35.07 29.92 -33.55
C LEU A 7 -34.48 30.55 -32.27
N CYS A 8 -35.31 31.05 -31.34
CA CYS A 8 -34.81 31.76 -30.13
C CYS A 8 -34.64 30.87 -28.88
N LEU A 9 -35.35 29.74 -28.77
CA LEU A 9 -35.23 28.84 -27.62
C LEU A 9 -33.86 28.15 -27.43
N PRO A 10 -33.11 27.74 -28.47
CA PRO A 10 -31.84 27.05 -28.27
C PRO A 10 -30.73 27.97 -27.71
N LEU A 11 -30.80 29.27 -28.01
CA LEU A 11 -29.82 30.27 -27.59
C LEU A 11 -29.92 30.61 -26.08
N MET A 12 -31.13 30.60 -25.51
CA MET A 12 -31.33 30.86 -24.08
C MET A 12 -30.84 29.70 -23.20
N LEU A 13 -30.95 28.44 -23.67
CA LEU A 13 -30.44 27.27 -22.96
C LEU A 13 -28.90 27.26 -22.90
N LEU A 14 -28.23 27.71 -23.96
CA LEU A 14 -26.76 27.82 -24.00
C LEU A 14 -26.25 28.94 -23.09
N ALA A 15 -26.93 30.09 -23.04
CA ALA A 15 -26.57 31.20 -22.14
C ALA A 15 -26.54 30.77 -20.67
N ASN A 16 -27.51 29.96 -20.25
CA ASN A 16 -27.60 29.44 -18.89
C ASN A 16 -26.39 28.55 -18.51
N ILE A 17 -25.87 27.75 -19.45
CA ILE A 17 -24.70 26.89 -19.17
C ILE A 17 -23.43 27.74 -18.98
N TYR A 18 -23.20 28.74 -19.83
CA TYR A 18 -22.00 29.59 -19.68
C TYR A 18 -22.02 30.40 -18.38
N GLU A 19 -23.20 30.87 -17.97
CA GLU A 19 -23.40 31.56 -16.69
C GLU A 19 -23.12 30.63 -15.51
N GLU A 20 -23.66 29.40 -15.51
CA GLU A 20 -23.37 28.39 -14.48
C GLU A 20 -21.86 28.11 -14.34
N PHE A 21 -21.12 27.98 -15.45
CA PHE A 21 -19.66 27.79 -15.42
C PHE A 21 -18.90 29.03 -14.93
N SER A 22 -19.37 30.24 -15.29
CA SER A 22 -18.79 31.51 -14.83
C SER A 22 -18.97 31.65 -13.32
N ASP A 23 -20.18 31.45 -12.83
CA ASP A 23 -20.51 31.51 -11.40
C ASP A 23 -19.68 30.50 -10.61
N PHE A 24 -19.58 29.26 -11.09
CA PHE A 24 -18.70 28.27 -10.48
C PHE A 24 -17.23 28.72 -10.44
N ALA A 25 -16.70 29.33 -11.50
CA ALA A 25 -15.32 29.79 -11.55
C ALA A 25 -15.04 30.94 -10.54
N TYR A 26 -16.01 31.82 -10.31
CA TYR A 26 -15.92 32.88 -9.31
C TYR A 26 -16.08 32.34 -7.89
N GLU A 27 -17.11 31.53 -7.65
CA GLU A 27 -17.48 31.07 -6.31
C GLU A 27 -16.63 29.91 -5.81
N LYS A 28 -16.16 29.05 -6.72
CA LYS A 28 -15.36 27.84 -6.47
C LYS A 28 -16.03 26.87 -5.50
N ARG A 29 -17.36 26.80 -5.52
CA ARG A 29 -18.16 25.96 -4.62
C ARG A 29 -19.05 25.01 -5.41
N ALA A 30 -19.31 23.84 -4.81
CA ALA A 30 -20.29 22.92 -5.34
C ALA A 30 -21.69 23.54 -5.27
N GLY A 31 -22.44 23.46 -6.35
CA GLY A 31 -23.79 23.98 -6.49
C GLY A 31 -24.74 22.89 -6.98
N GLN A 32 -25.93 23.26 -7.48
CA GLN A 32 -26.86 22.29 -8.08
C GLN A 32 -26.30 21.67 -9.37
N GLY A 33 -25.56 22.44 -10.17
CA GLY A 33 -24.95 21.99 -11.43
C GLY A 33 -23.55 21.37 -11.29
N PHE A 34 -22.83 21.64 -10.20
CA PHE A 34 -21.44 21.20 -10.02
C PHE A 34 -21.24 20.39 -8.74
N LYS A 35 -20.66 19.20 -8.88
CA LYS A 35 -20.15 18.39 -7.77
C LYS A 35 -18.63 18.46 -7.77
N ILE A 36 -18.04 18.76 -6.61
CA ILE A 36 -16.59 18.76 -6.43
C ILE A 36 -16.23 17.44 -5.75
N ASN A 37 -15.32 16.69 -6.38
CA ASN A 37 -14.76 15.46 -5.82
C ASN A 37 -13.28 15.68 -5.49
N ASP A 38 -12.82 15.10 -4.39
CA ASP A 38 -11.40 15.03 -4.09
C ASP A 38 -10.71 14.06 -5.05
N VAL A 39 -9.74 14.58 -5.80
CA VAL A 39 -8.93 13.82 -6.75
C VAL A 39 -7.45 14.11 -6.53
N LYS A 40 -6.60 13.11 -6.77
CA LYS A 40 -5.15 13.26 -6.76
C LYS A 40 -4.61 13.08 -8.17
N LEU A 41 -3.92 14.11 -8.66
CA LEU A 41 -3.12 14.02 -9.87
C LEU A 41 -1.71 13.58 -9.48
N VAL A 42 -1.21 12.49 -10.07
CA VAL A 42 0.09 11.90 -9.74
C VAL A 42 0.90 11.69 -11.02
N ASP A 43 2.13 12.20 -11.02
CA ASP A 43 3.11 11.96 -12.08
C ASP A 43 4.00 10.77 -11.70
N PHE A 44 3.98 9.73 -12.52
CA PHE A 44 4.85 8.57 -12.42
C PHE A 44 6.05 8.71 -13.35
N TYR A 45 7.25 8.54 -12.80
CA TYR A 45 8.51 8.62 -13.52
C TYR A 45 9.17 7.24 -13.57
N GLN A 46 9.64 6.87 -14.75
CA GLN A 46 10.43 5.66 -14.96
C GLN A 46 11.84 6.06 -15.41
N ASN A 47 12.87 5.62 -14.69
CA ASN A 47 14.27 6.01 -14.93
C ASN A 47 14.42 7.54 -15.02
N GLU A 48 13.85 8.25 -14.04
CA GLU A 48 13.87 9.72 -13.90
C GLU A 48 13.20 10.50 -15.04
N LYS A 49 12.47 9.81 -15.94
CA LYS A 49 11.74 10.44 -17.05
C LYS A 49 10.24 10.27 -16.86
N PHE A 50 9.49 11.31 -17.20
CA PHE A 50 8.03 11.28 -17.15
C PHE A 50 7.50 10.10 -17.98
N CYS A 51 6.62 9.31 -17.36
CA CYS A 51 6.04 8.11 -17.95
C CYS A 51 4.52 8.25 -18.05
N LEU A 52 3.82 8.39 -16.92
CA LEU A 52 2.37 8.49 -16.86
C LEU A 52 1.97 9.66 -15.95
N GLN A 53 0.86 10.31 -16.27
CA GLN A 53 0.09 11.11 -15.34
C GLN A 53 -1.23 10.40 -15.09
N ILE A 54 -1.49 10.08 -13.84
CA ILE A 54 -2.71 9.39 -13.42
C ILE A 54 -3.56 10.30 -12.54
N LEU A 55 -4.87 10.16 -12.68
CA LEU A 55 -5.85 10.75 -11.78
C LEU A 55 -6.46 9.64 -10.94
N ILE A 56 -6.37 9.81 -9.62
CA ILE A 56 -6.90 8.88 -8.63
C ILE A 56 -8.09 9.56 -7.99
N ASP A 57 -9.25 8.91 -8.03
CA ASP A 57 -10.45 9.32 -7.32
C ASP A 57 -10.96 8.21 -6.38
N SER A 58 -12.13 8.43 -5.78
CA SER A 58 -12.74 7.47 -4.84
C SER A 58 -13.13 6.11 -5.44
N LYS A 59 -13.26 6.00 -6.76
CA LYS A 59 -13.86 4.85 -7.47
C LYS A 59 -12.99 4.27 -8.58
N GLU A 60 -12.06 5.06 -9.12
CA GLU A 60 -11.24 4.63 -10.25
C GLU A 60 -9.88 5.35 -10.29
N VAL A 61 -8.98 4.77 -11.08
CA VAL A 61 -7.70 5.35 -11.47
C VAL A 61 -7.64 5.41 -12.99
N ARG A 62 -7.42 6.61 -13.52
CA ARG A 62 -7.34 6.86 -14.97
C ARG A 62 -5.97 7.37 -15.35
N VAL A 63 -5.42 6.84 -16.44
CA VAL A 63 -4.27 7.45 -17.12
C VAL A 63 -4.78 8.63 -17.94
N ILE A 64 -4.35 9.85 -17.63
CA ILE A 64 -4.75 11.08 -18.35
C ILE A 64 -3.73 11.45 -19.43
N LYS A 65 -2.45 11.19 -19.16
CA LYS A 65 -1.35 11.51 -20.07
C LYS A 65 -0.27 10.46 -19.96
N ASN A 66 0.41 10.18 -21.06
CA ASN A 66 1.55 9.28 -21.11
C ASN A 66 2.64 9.83 -22.03
N SER A 67 3.88 9.41 -21.80
CA SER A 67 4.95 9.58 -22.77
C SER A 67 4.91 8.45 -23.81
N ILE A 68 5.60 8.67 -24.94
CA ILE A 68 5.74 7.67 -26.03
C ILE A 68 6.26 6.33 -25.48
N LYS A 69 7.20 6.36 -24.53
CA LYS A 69 7.79 5.16 -23.94
C LYS A 69 6.80 4.31 -23.13
N CYS A 70 5.77 4.95 -22.59
CA CYS A 70 4.79 4.29 -21.72
C CYS A 70 3.42 4.11 -22.40
N GLU A 71 3.34 4.31 -23.72
CA GLU A 71 2.09 4.17 -24.46
C GLU A 71 1.53 2.75 -24.42
N ASN A 72 2.38 1.74 -24.58
CA ASN A 72 1.97 0.35 -24.46
C ASN A 72 1.45 0.03 -23.05
N LEU A 73 2.14 0.53 -22.02
CA LEU A 73 1.72 0.34 -20.62
C LEU A 73 0.38 1.04 -20.35
N ALA A 74 0.19 2.26 -20.85
CA ALA A 74 -1.06 3.02 -20.68
C ALA A 74 -2.28 2.34 -21.33
N LYS A 75 -2.06 1.47 -22.32
CA LYS A 75 -3.10 0.71 -23.02
C LYS A 75 -3.18 -0.75 -22.56
N ASP A 76 -2.26 -1.18 -21.69
CA ASP A 76 -2.18 -2.57 -21.24
C ASP A 76 -3.35 -2.88 -20.31
N LYS A 77 -4.17 -3.85 -20.70
CA LYS A 77 -5.40 -4.20 -19.96
C LYS A 77 -5.09 -4.72 -18.56
N SER A 78 -4.06 -5.55 -18.41
CA SER A 78 -3.66 -6.10 -17.11
C SER A 78 -3.22 -5.00 -16.15
N PHE A 79 -2.47 -4.02 -16.64
CA PHE A 79 -2.05 -2.86 -15.86
C PHE A 79 -3.24 -1.97 -15.46
N LEU A 80 -4.17 -1.70 -16.37
CA LEU A 80 -5.37 -0.92 -16.07
C LEU A 80 -6.29 -1.63 -15.07
N ASP A 81 -6.40 -2.96 -15.18
CA ASP A 81 -7.13 -3.82 -14.24
C ASP A 81 -6.43 -3.81 -12.86
N PHE A 82 -5.10 -3.86 -12.81
CA PHE A 82 -4.34 -3.69 -11.57
C PHE A 82 -4.59 -2.32 -10.93
N LEU A 83 -4.56 -1.23 -11.72
CA LEU A 83 -4.77 0.12 -11.22
C LEU A 83 -6.15 0.29 -10.57
N ASN A 84 -7.19 -0.23 -11.22
CA ASN A 84 -8.58 -0.04 -10.78
C ASN A 84 -9.05 -1.07 -9.75
N ASN A 85 -8.34 -2.18 -9.58
CA ASN A 85 -8.67 -3.18 -8.56
C ASN A 85 -7.66 -3.15 -7.41
N ASP A 86 -6.49 -3.77 -7.60
CA ASP A 86 -5.51 -3.97 -6.54
C ASP A 86 -4.99 -2.63 -6.01
N PHE A 87 -4.48 -1.76 -6.88
CA PHE A 87 -3.91 -0.48 -6.48
C PHE A 87 -4.94 0.41 -5.79
N LEU A 88 -6.13 0.57 -6.37
CA LEU A 88 -7.17 1.42 -5.79
C LEU A 88 -7.64 0.87 -4.44
N SER A 89 -7.78 -0.45 -4.31
CA SER A 89 -8.08 -1.08 -3.02
C SER A 89 -7.01 -0.78 -1.98
N LEU A 90 -5.73 -0.85 -2.35
CA LEU A 90 -4.61 -0.53 -1.46
C LEU A 90 -4.59 0.95 -1.09
N TYR A 91 -4.90 1.83 -2.04
CA TYR A 91 -4.87 3.28 -1.89
C TYR A 91 -5.90 3.78 -0.87
N HIS A 92 -7.10 3.19 -0.86
CA HIS A 92 -8.18 3.56 0.08
C HIS A 92 -8.15 2.76 1.38
N GLN A 93 -7.25 1.79 1.51
CA GLN A 93 -7.22 0.93 2.69
C GLN A 93 -6.72 1.70 3.91
N ASP A 94 -7.48 1.63 5.01
CA ASP A 94 -7.03 2.07 6.32
C ASP A 94 -5.83 1.22 6.78
N ASP A 95 -4.67 1.86 6.92
CA ASP A 95 -3.43 1.22 7.30
C ASP A 95 -3.27 1.07 8.82
N THR A 96 -4.22 1.56 9.63
CA THR A 96 -4.17 1.50 11.10
C THR A 96 -3.95 0.07 11.60
N ALA A 97 -4.67 -0.90 11.00
CA ALA A 97 -4.50 -2.31 11.33
C ALA A 97 -3.09 -2.81 10.99
N LEU A 98 -2.54 -2.40 9.85
CA LEU A 98 -1.19 -2.75 9.43
C LEU A 98 -0.13 -2.14 10.35
N GLN A 99 -0.27 -0.87 10.73
CA GLN A 99 0.64 -0.21 11.65
C GLN A 99 0.64 -0.91 13.02
N LYS A 100 -0.53 -1.33 13.49
CA LYS A 100 -0.66 -2.10 14.73
C LYS A 100 0.08 -3.44 14.64
N GLU A 101 -0.08 -4.18 13.55
CA GLU A 101 0.65 -5.45 13.33
C GLU A 101 2.15 -5.22 13.24
N LEU A 102 2.59 -4.16 12.56
CA LEU A 102 4.01 -3.83 12.42
C LEU A 102 4.64 -3.48 13.77
N LEU A 103 3.93 -2.71 14.60
CA LEU A 103 4.37 -2.37 15.95
C LEU A 103 4.46 -3.62 16.84
N SER A 104 3.50 -4.53 16.74
CA SER A 104 3.53 -5.79 17.49
C SER A 104 4.71 -6.67 17.05
N LEU A 105 4.94 -6.81 15.74
CA LEU A 105 6.09 -7.54 15.21
C LEU A 105 7.41 -6.92 15.70
N LYS A 106 7.58 -5.59 15.60
CA LYS A 106 8.76 -4.88 16.11
C LYS A 106 8.97 -5.08 17.61
N LYS A 107 7.89 -5.14 18.39
CA LYS A 107 7.94 -5.44 19.82
C LYS A 107 8.45 -6.87 20.04
N VAL A 108 7.92 -7.87 19.34
CA VAL A 108 8.40 -9.25 19.44
C VAL A 108 9.89 -9.34 19.11
N MET A 109 10.32 -8.71 18.01
CA MET A 109 11.73 -8.65 17.62
C MET A 109 12.60 -8.11 18.76
N ARG A 110 12.19 -6.98 19.34
CA ARG A 110 12.90 -6.35 20.45
C ARG A 110 12.93 -7.23 21.69
N ASP A 111 11.82 -7.88 22.03
CA ASP A 111 11.72 -8.75 23.20
C ASP A 111 12.70 -9.94 23.06
N ILE A 112 12.79 -10.55 21.86
CA ILE A 112 13.78 -11.59 21.54
C ILE A 112 15.21 -11.06 21.69
N MET A 113 15.50 -9.89 21.10
CA MET A 113 16.84 -9.27 21.17
C MET A 113 17.28 -8.99 22.60
N VAL A 114 16.41 -8.36 23.40
CA VAL A 114 16.69 -8.02 24.79
C VAL A 114 16.86 -9.29 25.63
N TYR A 115 15.98 -10.28 25.42
CA TYR A 115 16.06 -11.55 26.13
C TYR A 115 17.39 -12.25 25.89
N TYR A 116 17.77 -12.40 24.62
CA TYR A 116 19.03 -13.03 24.24
C TYR A 116 20.22 -12.26 24.83
N LYS A 117 20.24 -10.94 24.75
CA LYS A 117 21.32 -10.12 25.30
C LYS A 117 21.51 -10.28 26.82
N LEU A 118 20.42 -10.50 27.56
CA LEU A 118 20.45 -10.67 29.02
C LEU A 118 20.75 -12.10 29.46
N ARG A 119 20.36 -13.10 28.67
CA ARG A 119 20.39 -14.52 29.08
C ARG A 119 21.36 -15.39 28.27
N LEU A 120 21.83 -14.89 27.13
CA LEU A 120 22.68 -15.56 26.15
C LEU A 120 22.14 -16.94 25.72
N LYS A 121 20.82 -17.08 25.69
CA LYS A 121 20.13 -18.30 25.29
C LYS A 121 18.75 -18.00 24.72
N PHE A 122 18.21 -18.93 23.95
CA PHE A 122 16.82 -18.90 23.52
C PHE A 122 15.96 -19.84 24.34
N ASP A 123 14.79 -19.36 24.76
CA ASP A 123 13.75 -20.20 25.34
C ASP A 123 12.36 -19.61 25.11
N LYS A 124 11.32 -20.36 25.47
CA LYS A 124 9.94 -19.95 25.28
C LYS A 124 9.56 -18.68 26.04
N ALA A 125 10.35 -18.24 27.02
CA ALA A 125 10.07 -17.04 27.81
C ALA A 125 10.49 -15.75 27.09
N MET A 126 11.20 -15.85 25.95
CA MET A 126 11.68 -14.70 25.17
C MET A 126 10.57 -13.78 24.66
N THR A 127 9.37 -14.33 24.44
CA THR A 127 8.20 -13.56 24.06
C THR A 127 6.94 -14.22 24.61
N LYS A 128 6.01 -13.38 25.08
CA LYS A 128 4.68 -13.80 25.54
C LYS A 128 3.59 -13.39 24.55
N ASP A 129 3.99 -12.97 23.34
CA ASP A 129 3.04 -12.54 22.33
C ASP A 129 2.20 -13.74 21.84
N PRO A 130 0.86 -13.70 21.96
CA PRO A 130 -0.01 -14.81 21.58
C PRO A 130 0.00 -15.09 20.07
N ASN A 131 0.45 -14.13 19.26
CA ASN A 131 0.58 -14.29 17.82
C ASN A 131 1.86 -15.04 17.43
N ILE A 132 2.74 -15.36 18.38
CA ILE A 132 3.95 -16.14 18.13
C ILE A 132 3.71 -17.62 18.37
N SER A 133 4.15 -18.43 17.42
CA SER A 133 4.24 -19.89 17.56
C SER A 133 5.65 -20.36 17.27
N ILE A 134 6.18 -21.24 18.11
CA ILE A 134 7.53 -21.77 17.95
C ILE A 134 7.44 -23.02 17.07
N LEU A 135 8.03 -22.95 15.88
CA LEU A 135 8.12 -24.11 14.98
C LEU A 135 9.28 -25.02 15.39
N LYS A 136 10.45 -24.43 15.63
CA LYS A 136 11.64 -25.11 16.14
C LYS A 136 12.42 -24.14 17.01
N LEU A 137 12.97 -24.60 18.13
CA LEU A 137 13.89 -23.82 18.94
C LEU A 137 14.84 -24.72 19.72
N ASP A 138 16.13 -24.44 19.60
CA ASP A 138 17.22 -25.06 20.34
C ASP A 138 18.27 -24.01 20.73
N GLU A 139 19.38 -24.45 21.32
CA GLU A 139 20.45 -23.57 21.79
C GLU A 139 21.17 -22.83 20.66
N ASN A 140 21.11 -23.33 19.43
CA ASN A 140 21.73 -22.73 18.25
C ASN A 140 20.75 -21.83 17.45
N GLY A 141 19.52 -21.67 17.93
CA GLY A 141 18.48 -20.87 17.30
C GLY A 141 17.25 -21.68 16.93
N GLY A 142 16.53 -21.25 15.88
CA GLY A 142 15.29 -21.86 15.47
C GLY A 142 14.40 -20.92 14.67
N THR A 143 13.15 -21.33 14.47
CA THR A 143 12.17 -20.59 13.69
C THR A 143 10.92 -20.36 14.52
N LEU A 144 10.53 -19.09 14.62
CA LEU A 144 9.25 -18.67 15.16
C LEU A 144 8.36 -18.18 14.01
N LEU A 145 7.07 -18.36 14.17
CA LEU A 145 6.04 -17.94 13.21
C LEU A 145 5.20 -16.86 13.88
N TYR A 146 5.21 -15.66 13.29
CA TYR A 146 4.29 -14.60 13.68
C TYR A 146 3.02 -14.69 12.83
N LYS A 147 1.89 -14.75 13.53
CA LYS A 147 0.57 -14.97 12.95
C LYS A 147 -0.20 -13.67 12.85
N ILE A 148 -0.84 -13.45 11.71
CA ILE A 148 -1.89 -12.43 11.56
C ILE A 148 -3.14 -13.20 11.15
N ASN A 149 -4.27 -12.88 11.78
CA ASN A 149 -5.53 -13.58 11.51
C ASN A 149 -5.42 -15.12 11.69
N ASN A 150 -4.68 -15.56 12.71
CA ASN A 150 -4.35 -16.97 13.00
C ASN A 150 -3.54 -17.71 11.89
N GLN A 151 -3.14 -17.04 10.82
CA GLN A 151 -2.32 -17.59 9.74
C GLN A 151 -0.86 -17.18 9.93
N ALA A 152 0.07 -18.09 9.70
CA ALA A 152 1.50 -17.78 9.77
C ALA A 152 1.89 -16.90 8.57
N CYS A 153 2.14 -15.61 8.82
CA CYS A 153 2.47 -14.65 7.76
C CYS A 153 3.96 -14.31 7.72
N VAL A 154 4.68 -14.47 8.84
CA VAL A 154 6.08 -14.05 8.95
C VAL A 154 6.88 -15.12 9.68
N GLY A 155 8.01 -15.48 9.09
CA GLY A 155 9.04 -16.28 9.73
C GLY A 155 10.06 -15.38 10.42
N ILE A 156 10.38 -15.71 11.67
CA ILE A 156 11.48 -15.13 12.44
C ILE A 156 12.49 -16.26 12.64
N GLU A 157 13.61 -16.19 11.94
CA GLU A 157 14.66 -17.18 11.99
C GLU A 157 15.80 -16.66 12.88
N LEU A 158 16.18 -17.47 13.85
CA LEU A 158 17.27 -17.26 14.78
C LEU A 158 18.34 -18.29 14.45
N PHE A 159 19.59 -17.88 14.29
CA PHE A 159 20.64 -18.82 13.93
C PHE A 159 22.02 -18.31 14.30
N LYS A 160 22.93 -19.28 14.45
CA LYS A 160 24.34 -19.06 14.72
C LYS A 160 25.18 -19.13 13.45
N GLU A 161 25.85 -18.03 13.15
CA GLU A 161 27.05 -18.01 12.31
C GLU A 161 28.24 -17.61 13.22
N ASN A 162 28.87 -16.46 12.94
CA ASN A 162 29.92 -15.89 13.79
C ASN A 162 29.38 -15.25 15.08
N LYS A 163 28.12 -14.78 15.03
CA LYS A 163 27.36 -14.19 16.13
C LYS A 163 25.91 -14.67 16.04
N MET A 164 25.13 -14.53 17.11
CA MET A 164 23.68 -14.74 17.00
C MET A 164 23.04 -13.68 16.13
N LYS A 165 22.23 -14.15 15.19
CA LYS A 165 21.51 -13.32 14.24
C LYS A 165 20.04 -13.68 14.23
N MET A 166 19.23 -12.68 13.90
CA MET A 166 17.82 -12.82 13.59
C MET A 166 17.57 -12.33 12.17
N LYS A 167 16.77 -13.10 11.42
CA LYS A 167 16.30 -12.76 10.07
C LYS A 167 14.77 -12.85 10.06
N ILE A 168 14.13 -11.96 9.31
CA ILE A 168 12.67 -11.91 9.21
C ILE A 168 12.27 -11.97 7.74
N TYR A 169 11.28 -12.78 7.42
CA TYR A 169 10.80 -12.96 6.05
C TYR A 169 9.30 -13.18 6.01
N GLY A 170 8.68 -12.73 4.92
CA GLY A 170 7.27 -12.99 4.66
C GLY A 170 7.07 -14.44 4.23
N ILE A 171 5.99 -15.05 4.70
CA ILE A 171 5.52 -16.36 4.25
C ILE A 171 4.35 -16.10 3.33
N GLU A 172 4.52 -16.40 2.04
CA GLU A 172 3.41 -16.29 1.08
C GLU A 172 2.32 -17.30 1.42
N ASN A 173 1.09 -16.81 1.55
CA ASN A 173 -0.10 -17.63 1.74
C ASN A 173 -1.32 -16.94 1.12
N LEU A 174 -2.45 -17.63 1.12
CA LEU A 174 -3.70 -17.17 0.50
C LEU A 174 -4.47 -16.12 1.34
N ASP A 175 -4.04 -15.83 2.58
CA ASP A 175 -4.69 -14.85 3.42
C ASP A 175 -4.38 -13.42 2.95
N LYS A 176 -5.45 -12.67 2.66
CA LYS A 176 -5.34 -11.30 2.13
C LYS A 176 -4.59 -10.36 3.09
N LYS A 177 -4.75 -10.52 4.41
CA LYS A 177 -4.08 -9.67 5.41
C LYS A 177 -2.60 -10.01 5.49
N CYS A 178 -2.24 -11.30 5.44
CA CYS A 178 -0.83 -11.69 5.34
C CYS A 178 -0.18 -11.09 4.09
N LYS A 179 -0.79 -11.28 2.90
CA LYS A 179 -0.27 -10.76 1.63
C LYS A 179 -0.10 -9.24 1.67
N PHE A 180 -1.09 -8.53 2.19
CA PHE A 180 -1.04 -7.08 2.36
C PHE A 180 0.10 -6.66 3.30
N PHE A 181 0.20 -7.30 4.47
CA PHE A 181 1.21 -6.98 5.47
C PHE A 181 2.64 -7.18 4.93
N ILE A 182 2.93 -8.35 4.34
CA ILE A 182 4.28 -8.68 3.85
C ILE A 182 4.66 -7.88 2.60
N SER A 183 3.68 -7.37 1.85
CA SER A 183 3.90 -6.53 0.68
C SER A 183 4.17 -5.06 1.03
N SER A 184 3.94 -4.67 2.28
CA SER A 184 4.03 -3.28 2.70
C SER A 184 5.48 -2.78 2.74
N PRO A 185 5.75 -1.51 2.34
CA PRO A 185 7.10 -0.95 2.38
C PRO A 185 7.77 -1.07 3.75
N ALA A 186 7.01 -0.83 4.82
CA ALA A 186 7.53 -0.86 6.18
C ALA A 186 7.93 -2.27 6.66
N PHE A 187 7.21 -3.32 6.25
CA PHE A 187 7.65 -4.70 6.52
C PHE A 187 8.87 -5.06 5.67
N LYS A 188 8.86 -4.68 4.39
CA LYS A 188 9.95 -4.94 3.45
C LYS A 188 11.29 -4.37 3.95
N GLU A 189 11.27 -3.16 4.52
CA GLU A 189 12.43 -2.56 5.17
C GLU A 189 12.98 -3.36 6.36
N LEU A 190 12.10 -4.06 7.11
CA LEU A 190 12.51 -4.96 8.18
C LEU A 190 13.09 -6.27 7.64
N SER A 191 12.54 -6.78 6.55
CA SER A 191 12.88 -8.10 6.04
C SER A 191 14.14 -8.10 5.18
N TYR A 192 14.35 -7.10 4.35
CA TYR A 192 15.41 -7.12 3.35
C TYR A 192 16.06 -5.75 3.10
N THR A 193 17.29 -5.81 2.62
CA THR A 193 18.00 -4.70 1.96
C THR A 193 17.79 -4.83 0.44
N LYS A 194 18.44 -3.98 -0.37
CA LYS A 194 18.25 -4.03 -1.84
C LYS A 194 18.52 -5.40 -2.46
N ASN A 195 19.44 -6.20 -1.89
CA ASN A 195 19.95 -7.42 -2.53
C ASN A 195 19.89 -8.67 -1.63
N GLU A 196 19.61 -8.53 -0.35
CA GLU A 196 19.70 -9.64 0.61
C GLU A 196 18.74 -9.44 1.79
N PHE A 197 18.53 -10.49 2.58
CA PHE A 197 17.79 -10.36 3.82
C PHE A 197 18.55 -9.49 4.83
N ARG A 198 17.80 -8.69 5.59
CA ARG A 198 18.35 -7.92 6.69
C ARG A 198 18.65 -8.88 7.85
N LEU A 199 19.88 -8.82 8.35
CA LEU A 199 20.34 -9.59 9.49
C LEU A 199 20.48 -8.69 10.71
N TYR A 200 19.80 -9.04 11.79
CA TYR A 200 19.86 -8.34 13.07
C TYR A 200 20.78 -9.10 14.02
N VAL A 201 21.91 -8.49 14.39
CA VAL A 201 22.85 -9.08 15.35
C VAL A 201 22.26 -8.96 16.77
N LEU A 202 22.27 -10.07 17.52
CA LEU A 202 21.67 -10.16 18.85
C LEU A 202 22.68 -9.98 20.01
N GLU A 203 23.98 -10.05 19.71
CA GLU A 203 25.10 -9.85 20.64
C GLU A 203 25.60 -8.40 20.67
#